data_AF-A0A0F9P7D4-F1
#
_entry.id   AF-A0A0F9P7D4-F1
#
_cell.length_a   1.000
_cell.length_b   1.000
_cell.length_c   1.000
_cell.angle_alpha   90.00
_cell.angle_beta   90.00
_cell.angle_gamma   90.00
#
_symmetry.space_group_name_H-M   'P 1'
#
loop_
_entity.id
_entity.type
_entity.pdbx_description
1 polymer ?
#
loop_
_entity_poly.entity_id
_entity_poly.type
_entity_poly.pdbx_seq_one_letter_code
_entity_poly.pdbx_strand_id
1 'polypeptide(L)'
;MFRADLFITIRVADFNLIISSEKLFSILSKLSILQNVQMTIVRQNKEVHGRMVIKEWYEITGSLNIPERGNSFWVLSKVISQEEPYNFFMRIDRNIIAENYDEAQSNASDWVKDTLIEPLKIGFSMEEIEINSPGKLRKSH
;
A
#
# COMPACT_ATOMS: atom_id res chain seq x y z
N MET A 1 17.88 -0.91 -16.42
CA MET A 1 16.47 -0.83 -15.99
C MET A 1 16.21 -1.98 -15.07
N PHE A 2 15.82 -1.68 -13.83
CA PHE A 2 15.58 -2.66 -12.78
C PHE A 2 14.13 -2.60 -12.34
N ARG A 3 13.56 -3.75 -12.01
CA ARG A 3 12.25 -3.82 -11.36
C ARG A 3 12.43 -3.56 -9.87
N ALA A 4 11.68 -2.60 -9.34
CA ALA A 4 11.66 -2.25 -7.93
C ALA A 4 10.24 -2.42 -7.39
N ASP A 5 9.97 -3.61 -6.86
CA ASP A 5 8.73 -3.88 -6.13
C ASP A 5 8.89 -3.37 -4.69
N LEU A 6 7.95 -2.56 -4.23
CA LEU A 6 7.93 -2.08 -2.86
C LEU A 6 6.63 -2.46 -2.17
N PHE A 7 6.76 -2.81 -0.89
CA PHE A 7 5.67 -3.07 0.02
C PHE A 7 5.73 -2.06 1.15
N ILE A 8 4.58 -1.50 1.49
CA ILE A 8 4.47 -0.50 2.54
C ILE A 8 3.41 -0.99 3.51
N THR A 9 3.72 -1.00 4.79
CA THR A 9 2.76 -1.25 5.86
C THR A 9 2.63 0.03 6.68
N ILE A 10 1.39 0.39 7.02
CA ILE A 10 1.09 1.59 7.80
C ILE A 10 0.08 1.25 8.89
N ARG A 11 0.39 1.69 10.10
CA ARG A 11 -0.51 1.67 11.24
C ARG A 11 -0.99 3.09 11.53
N VAL A 12 -2.30 3.24 11.70
CA VAL A 12 -2.99 4.53 11.81
C VAL A 12 -3.72 4.60 13.15
N ALA A 13 -3.52 5.69 13.87
CA ALA A 13 -4.25 5.97 15.10
C ALA A 13 -5.73 6.26 14.79
N ASP A 14 -6.63 5.88 15.70
CA ASP A 14 -8.08 6.12 15.61
C ASP A 14 -8.72 5.58 14.31
N PHE A 15 -8.19 4.47 13.80
CA PHE A 15 -8.63 3.88 12.54
C PHE A 15 -10.10 3.41 12.60
N ASN A 16 -10.90 3.88 11.65
CA ASN A 16 -12.23 3.35 11.36
C ASN A 16 -12.28 2.84 9.93
N LEU A 17 -12.66 1.58 9.71
CA LEU A 17 -12.53 0.92 8.41
C LEU A 17 -13.17 1.71 7.26
N ILE A 18 -14.40 2.19 7.42
CA ILE A 18 -15.13 2.87 6.34
C ILE A 18 -14.54 4.27 6.13
N ILE A 19 -14.51 5.07 7.20
CA ILE A 19 -14.08 6.49 7.14
C ILE A 19 -12.62 6.60 6.69
N SER A 20 -11.74 5.76 7.24
CA SER A 20 -10.33 5.76 6.87
C SER A 20 -10.10 5.26 5.44
N SER A 21 -10.86 4.27 4.96
CA SER A 21 -10.73 3.79 3.58
C SER A 21 -11.20 4.83 2.56
N GLU A 22 -12.33 5.51 2.82
CA GLU A 22 -12.82 6.59 1.96
C GLU A 22 -11.85 7.78 1.95
N LYS A 23 -11.30 8.13 3.10
CA LYS A 23 -10.28 9.18 3.21
C LYS A 23 -9.01 8.82 2.45
N LEU A 24 -8.53 7.58 2.61
CA LEU A 24 -7.37 7.06 1.88
C LEU A 24 -7.61 7.13 0.36
N PHE A 25 -8.77 6.64 -0.09
CA PHE A 25 -9.17 6.72 -1.49
C PHE A 25 -9.21 8.16 -2.01
N SER A 26 -9.75 9.10 -1.22
CA SER A 26 -9.78 10.52 -1.59
C SER A 26 -8.39 11.13 -1.75
N ILE A 27 -7.44 10.77 -0.87
CA ILE A 27 -6.05 11.25 -0.97
C ILE A 27 -5.39 10.65 -2.21
N LEU A 28 -5.43 9.34 -2.38
CA LEU A 28 -4.79 8.64 -3.50
C LEU A 28 -5.34 9.09 -4.86
N SER A 29 -6.66 9.30 -4.95
CA SER A 29 -7.31 9.76 -6.20
C SER A 29 -6.92 11.17 -6.61
N LYS A 30 -6.36 11.98 -5.70
CA LYS A 30 -5.87 13.35 -5.98
C LYS A 30 -4.40 13.38 -6.37
N LEU A 31 -3.67 12.28 -6.22
CA LEU A 31 -2.26 12.21 -6.58
C LEU A 31 -2.14 12.08 -8.11
N SER A 32 -1.53 13.08 -8.75
CA SER A 32 -1.35 13.12 -10.22
C SER A 32 -0.51 11.97 -10.79
N ILE A 33 0.30 11.36 -9.93
CA ILE A 33 1.13 10.17 -10.21
C ILE A 33 0.31 8.88 -10.26
N LEU A 34 -0.94 8.88 -9.80
CA LEU A 34 -1.86 7.76 -9.87
C LEU A 34 -2.96 8.06 -10.90
N GLN A 35 -3.38 7.03 -11.62
CA GLN A 35 -4.45 7.12 -12.60
C GLN A 35 -5.34 5.87 -12.49
N ASN A 36 -6.57 6.00 -12.97
CA ASN A 36 -7.58 4.94 -12.92
C ASN A 36 -7.77 4.38 -11.50
N VAL A 37 -7.71 5.25 -10.49
CA VAL A 37 -7.86 4.88 -9.08
C VAL A 37 -9.29 4.42 -8.83
N GLN A 38 -9.45 3.20 -8.33
CA GLN A 38 -10.74 2.59 -8.04
C GLN A 38 -10.73 1.99 -6.63
N MET A 39 -11.88 1.96 -5.97
CA MET A 39 -12.05 1.34 -4.65
C MET A 39 -13.14 0.30 -4.70
N THR A 40 -12.85 -0.89 -4.15
CA THR A 40 -13.75 -2.03 -4.09
C THR A 40 -13.86 -2.53 -2.65
N ILE A 41 -15.08 -2.82 -2.22
CA ILE A 41 -15.32 -3.47 -0.92
C ILE A 41 -15.29 -4.98 -1.14
N VAL A 42 -14.47 -5.68 -0.36
CA VAL A 42 -14.39 -7.14 -0.40
C VAL A 42 -14.94 -7.70 0.90
N ARG A 43 -15.84 -8.69 0.77
CA ARG A 43 -16.45 -9.39 1.88
C ARG A 43 -16.21 -10.88 1.72
N GLN A 44 -15.66 -11.48 2.76
CA GLN A 44 -15.45 -12.91 2.84
C GLN A 44 -16.24 -13.49 4.01
N ASN A 45 -17.15 -14.41 3.69
CA ASN A 45 -17.88 -15.20 4.67
C ASN A 45 -17.07 -16.47 4.94
N LYS A 46 -16.68 -16.70 6.19
CA LYS A 46 -15.93 -17.89 6.61
C LYS A 46 -16.60 -18.52 7.81
N GLU A 47 -16.87 -19.82 7.72
CA GLU A 47 -17.35 -20.59 8.86
C GLU A 47 -16.18 -20.96 9.78
N VAL A 48 -16.29 -20.63 11.07
CA VAL A 48 -15.29 -20.91 12.09
C VAL A 48 -16.01 -21.48 13.31
N HIS A 49 -15.73 -22.74 13.65
CA HIS A 49 -16.39 -23.47 14.76
C HIS A 49 -17.94 -23.43 14.69
N GLY A 50 -18.51 -23.60 13.49
CA GLY A 50 -19.97 -23.59 13.30
C GLY A 50 -20.62 -22.21 13.34
N ARG A 51 -19.82 -21.12 13.39
CA ARG A 51 -20.31 -19.74 13.31
C ARG A 51 -19.83 -19.07 12.03
N MET A 52 -20.71 -18.33 11.37
CA MET A 52 -20.35 -17.51 10.23
C MET A 52 -19.63 -16.24 10.70
N VAL A 53 -18.40 -16.04 10.23
CA VAL A 53 -17.59 -14.84 10.47
C VAL A 53 -17.48 -14.09 9.14
N ILE A 54 -17.86 -12.82 9.14
CA ILE A 54 -17.73 -11.94 7.97
C ILE A 54 -16.46 -11.12 8.15
N LYS A 55 -15.50 -11.29 7.23
CA LYS A 55 -14.35 -10.39 7.09
C LYS A 55 -14.65 -9.38 5.99
N GLU A 56 -14.39 -8.12 6.27
CA GLU A 56 -14.55 -7.02 5.32
C GLU A 56 -13.24 -6.22 5.23
N TRP A 57 -12.87 -5.83 4.02
CA TRP A 57 -11.77 -4.91 3.75
C TRP A 57 -12.04 -4.10 2.48
N TYR A 58 -11.25 -3.06 2.28
CA TYR A 58 -11.29 -2.22 1.09
C TYR A 58 -10.03 -2.42 0.28
N GLU A 59 -10.17 -2.60 -1.02
CA GLU A 59 -9.07 -2.63 -1.96
C GLU A 59 -9.11 -1.37 -2.81
N ILE A 60 -7.99 -0.65 -2.90
CA ILE A 60 -7.82 0.50 -3.78
C ILE A 60 -6.77 0.16 -4.82
N THR A 61 -7.14 0.24 -6.10
CA THR A 61 -6.29 -0.20 -7.21
C THR A 61 -6.16 0.89 -8.25
N GLY A 62 -5.12 0.78 -9.08
CA GLY A 62 -4.97 1.60 -10.29
C GLY A 62 -3.58 1.46 -10.87
N SER A 63 -3.14 2.46 -11.64
CA SER A 63 -1.83 2.46 -12.28
C SER A 63 -1.04 3.73 -12.00
N LEU A 64 0.28 3.63 -12.15
CA LEU A 64 1.13 4.81 -12.07
C LEU A 64 1.06 5.58 -13.39
N ASN A 65 0.96 6.90 -13.31
CA ASN A 65 1.03 7.82 -14.44
C ASN A 65 2.49 8.21 -14.72
N ILE A 66 3.28 7.25 -15.18
CA ILE A 66 4.68 7.44 -15.54
C ILE A 66 4.95 6.84 -16.93
N PRO A 67 5.89 7.42 -17.71
CA PRO A 67 6.14 7.02 -19.09
C PRO A 67 6.72 5.60 -19.23
N GLU A 68 7.19 5.00 -18.15
CA GLU A 68 7.73 3.65 -18.10
C GLU A 68 6.60 2.60 -18.19
N ARG A 69 6.78 1.52 -18.96
CA ARG A 69 5.74 0.50 -19.15
C ARG A 69 5.57 -0.38 -17.91
N GLY A 70 4.31 -0.73 -17.60
CA GLY A 70 3.95 -1.87 -16.75
C GLY A 70 3.86 -1.61 -15.25
N ASN A 71 3.37 -0.44 -14.83
CA ASN A 71 3.35 -0.07 -13.42
C ASN A 71 1.93 -0.06 -12.83
N SER A 72 1.74 -0.83 -11.77
CA SER A 72 0.47 -0.95 -11.04
C SER A 72 0.64 -0.57 -9.58
N PHE A 73 -0.44 -0.09 -8.97
CA PHE A 73 -0.50 0.06 -7.53
C PHE A 73 -1.74 -0.68 -7.00
N TRP A 74 -1.58 -1.24 -5.80
CA TRP A 74 -2.64 -1.90 -5.07
C TRP A 74 -2.52 -1.57 -3.59
N VAL A 75 -3.65 -1.28 -2.95
CA VAL A 75 -3.72 -0.96 -1.54
C VAL A 75 -4.82 -1.76 -0.88
N LEU A 76 -4.51 -2.35 0.24
CA LEU A 76 -5.43 -3.04 1.13
C LEU A 76 -5.63 -2.18 2.37
N SER A 77 -6.88 -1.85 2.69
CA SER A 77 -7.29 -1.17 3.92
C SER A 77 -8.16 -2.11 4.75
N LYS A 78 -7.71 -2.41 5.97
CA LYS A 78 -8.34 -3.40 6.84
C LYS A 78 -8.20 -3.05 8.32
N VAL A 79 -9.00 -3.72 9.14
CA VAL A 79 -8.79 -3.72 10.60
C VAL A 79 -7.55 -4.54 10.92
N ILE A 80 -6.77 -4.09 11.92
CA ILE A 80 -5.59 -4.81 12.39
C ILE A 80 -5.96 -6.19 12.93
N SER A 81 -5.04 -7.14 12.79
CA SER A 81 -5.12 -8.45 13.43
C SER A 81 -3.78 -8.75 14.12
N GLN A 82 -3.73 -9.82 14.93
CA GLN A 82 -2.46 -10.24 15.55
C GLN A 82 -1.41 -10.65 14.51
N GLU A 83 -1.84 -11.30 13.42
CA GLU A 83 -0.94 -11.74 12.35
C GLU A 83 -0.50 -10.59 11.44
N GLU A 84 -1.31 -9.55 11.34
CA GLU A 84 -1.11 -8.43 10.42
C GLU A 84 -1.42 -7.10 11.15
N PRO A 85 -0.44 -6.58 11.93
CA PRO A 85 -0.62 -5.45 12.84
C PRO A 85 -0.58 -4.08 12.14
N TYR A 86 -1.14 -3.99 10.93
CA TYR A 86 -1.18 -2.79 10.11
C TYR A 86 -2.59 -2.55 9.56
N ASN A 87 -2.92 -1.30 9.27
CA ASN A 87 -4.20 -0.90 8.68
C ASN A 87 -4.13 -0.85 7.16
N PHE A 88 -3.05 -0.24 6.65
CA PHE A 88 -2.83 -0.13 5.21
C PHE A 88 -1.65 -1.00 4.80
N PHE A 89 -1.85 -1.79 3.76
CA PHE A 89 -0.79 -2.42 3.01
C PHE A 89 -0.82 -1.92 1.58
N MET A 90 0.30 -1.40 1.08
CA MET A 90 0.41 -0.91 -0.28
C MET A 90 1.49 -1.69 -1.01
N ARG A 91 1.20 -2.08 -2.25
CA ARG A 91 2.14 -2.65 -3.18
C ARG A 91 2.29 -1.73 -4.38
N ILE A 92 3.53 -1.45 -4.74
CA ILE A 92 3.88 -0.63 -5.89
C ILE A 92 4.81 -1.45 -6.76
N ASP A 93 4.36 -1.72 -7.98
CA ASP A 93 5.19 -2.36 -8.99
C ASP A 93 5.70 -1.24 -9.92
N ARG A 94 7.01 -0.94 -9.84
CA ARG A 94 7.64 0.09 -10.66
C ARG A 94 8.92 -0.39 -11.32
N ASN A 95 9.14 0.00 -12.58
CA ASN A 95 10.45 -0.07 -13.24
C ASN A 95 11.25 1.21 -12.98
N ILE A 96 12.55 1.09 -12.71
CA ILE A 96 13.43 2.22 -12.43
C ILE A 96 14.71 2.11 -13.26
N ILE A 97 15.15 3.23 -13.82
CA ILE A 97 16.46 3.36 -14.44
C ILE A 97 17.45 3.82 -13.36
N ALA A 98 18.46 3.00 -13.10
CA ALA A 98 19.56 3.25 -12.17
C ALA A 98 20.81 2.51 -12.67
N GLU A 99 21.99 2.84 -12.12
CA GLU A 99 23.25 2.20 -12.50
C GLU A 99 23.33 0.77 -11.95
N ASN A 100 22.75 0.52 -10.78
CA ASN A 100 22.73 -0.79 -10.13
C ASN A 100 21.43 -1.05 -9.35
N TYR A 101 21.26 -2.28 -8.85
CA TYR A 101 20.04 -2.70 -8.15
C TYR A 101 19.83 -1.97 -6.82
N ASP A 102 20.89 -1.75 -6.03
CA ASP A 102 20.77 -1.10 -4.72
C ASP A 102 20.35 0.37 -4.87
N GLU A 103 20.91 1.05 -5.86
CA GLU A 103 20.49 2.40 -6.25
C GLU A 103 19.04 2.42 -6.73
N ALA A 104 18.61 1.45 -7.55
CA ALA A 104 17.22 1.34 -7.97
C ALA A 104 16.26 1.20 -6.77
N GLN A 105 16.63 0.40 -5.77
CA GLN A 105 15.83 0.21 -4.56
C GLN A 105 15.79 1.47 -3.67
N SER A 106 16.92 2.17 -3.52
CA SER A 106 16.97 3.42 -2.77
C SER A 106 16.10 4.49 -3.44
N ASN A 107 16.28 4.69 -4.74
CA ASN A 107 15.50 5.65 -5.53
C ASN A 107 14.00 5.33 -5.49
N ALA A 108 13.63 4.05 -5.53
CA ALA A 108 12.24 3.63 -5.36
C ALA A 108 11.69 4.04 -3.99
N SER A 109 12.45 3.76 -2.93
CA SER A 109 12.05 3.99 -1.54
C SER A 109 11.86 5.48 -1.26
N ASP A 110 12.80 6.31 -1.70
CA ASP A 110 12.71 7.76 -1.50
C ASP A 110 11.56 8.36 -2.31
N TRP A 111 11.37 7.92 -3.56
CA TRP A 111 10.22 8.32 -4.36
C TRP A 111 8.88 7.97 -3.67
N VAL A 112 8.78 6.77 -3.08
CA VAL A 112 7.58 6.35 -2.33
C VAL A 112 7.33 7.25 -1.12
N LYS A 113 8.38 7.56 -0.35
CA LYS A 113 8.25 8.44 0.81
C LYS A 113 7.67 9.79 0.40
N ASP A 114 8.30 10.44 -0.57
CA ASP A 114 7.95 11.80 -0.97
C ASP A 114 6.58 11.85 -1.66
N THR A 115 6.29 10.88 -2.51
CA THR A 115 5.14 10.92 -3.42
C THR A 115 3.87 10.34 -2.80
N LEU A 116 4.01 9.34 -1.91
CA LEU A 116 2.86 8.63 -1.34
C LEU A 116 2.76 8.84 0.16
N ILE A 117 3.85 8.67 0.91
CA ILE A 117 3.80 8.70 2.38
C ILE A 117 3.54 10.12 2.89
N GLU A 118 4.23 11.13 2.37
CA GLU A 118 4.06 12.51 2.82
C GLU A 118 2.60 13.02 2.64
N PRO A 119 1.94 12.82 1.48
CA PRO A 119 0.52 13.15 1.35
C PRO A 119 -0.39 12.41 2.35
N LEU A 120 -0.08 11.15 2.67
CA LEU A 120 -0.86 10.38 3.62
C LEU A 120 -0.69 10.89 5.06
N LYS A 121 0.51 11.32 5.45
CA LYS A 121 0.78 11.90 6.78
C LYS A 121 -0.01 13.18 7.05
N ILE A 122 -0.35 13.94 6.00
CA ILE A 122 -1.24 15.12 6.14
C ILE A 122 -2.66 14.66 6.50
N GLY A 123 -3.09 13.52 5.96
CA GLY A 123 -4.43 12.99 6.15
C GLY A 123 -4.59 12.10 7.40
N PHE A 124 -3.54 11.49 7.91
CA PHE A 124 -3.65 10.48 8.95
C PHE A 124 -2.62 10.69 10.07
N SER A 125 -3.03 10.39 11.30
CA SER A 125 -2.10 10.25 12.42
C SER A 125 -1.44 8.88 12.34
N MET A 126 -0.20 8.85 11.85
CA MET A 126 0.55 7.62 11.62
C MET A 126 1.23 7.17 12.91
N GLU A 127 0.98 5.94 13.34
CA GLU A 127 1.69 5.31 14.46
C GLU A 127 2.98 4.64 14.00
N GLU A 128 2.91 3.95 12.85
CA GLU A 128 4.03 3.16 12.33
C GLU A 128 3.97 3.13 10.80
N ILE A 129 5.14 3.23 10.15
CA ILE A 129 5.30 3.12 8.70
C ILE A 129 6.54 2.29 8.43
N GLU A 130 6.40 1.21 7.67
CA GLU A 130 7.54 0.44 7.16
C GLU A 130 7.52 0.40 5.64
N ILE A 131 8.71 0.50 5.03
CA ILE A 131 8.90 0.37 3.58
C ILE A 131 9.89 -0.76 3.34
N ASN A 132 9.40 -1.82 2.72
CA ASN A 132 10.11 -3.07 2.49
C ASN A 132 10.25 -3.36 1.00
N SER A 133 11.35 -4.01 0.64
CA SER A 133 11.57 -4.56 -0.71
C SER A 133 11.71 -6.08 -0.63
N PRO A 134 11.36 -6.84 -1.69
CA PRO A 134 11.49 -8.30 -1.72
C PRO A 134 12.90 -8.80 -1.36
N GLY A 135 13.94 -8.02 -1.67
CA GLY A 135 15.33 -8.35 -1.36
C GLY A 135 15.64 -8.38 0.15
N LYS A 136 14.94 -7.59 0.97
CA LYS A 136 15.11 -7.58 2.43
C LYS A 136 14.43 -8.77 3.11
N LEU A 137 13.34 -9.30 2.54
CA LEU A 137 12.65 -10.49 3.07
C LEU A 137 13.51 -11.77 2.98
N ARG A 138 14.55 -11.79 2.13
CA ARG A 138 15.46 -12.94 1.99
C ARG A 138 16.52 -13.08 3.09
N LYS A 139 16.72 -12.09 3.96
CA LYS A 139 17.75 -12.12 5.02
C LYS A 139 17.21 -12.43 6.43
N SER A 140 15.94 -12.77 6.54
CA SER A 140 15.32 -13.19 7.81
C SER A 140 15.05 -14.69 7.80
N HIS A 141 16.12 -15.49 7.68
CA HIS A 141 16.14 -16.92 7.99
C HIS A 141 17.51 -17.31 8.54
#